data_AF-A0A955ZZZ5-F1
#
_entry.id   AF-A0A955ZZZ5-F1
#
_cell.length_a   1.000
_cell.length_b   1.000
_cell.length_c   1.000
_cell.angle_alpha   90.00
_cell.angle_beta   90.00
_cell.angle_gamma   90.00
#
_symmetry.space_group_name_H-M   'P 1'
#
loop_
_entity.id
_entity.type
_entity.pdbx_description
1 polymer ?
#
loop_
_entity_poly.entity_id
_entity_poly.type
_entity_poly.pdbx_seq_one_letter_code
_entity_poly.pdbx_strand_id
1 'polypeptide(L)'
;MTAAAWATSCVVVAMFALMVRGTSPAIAVVGALVALLSLGVVDERRAFAGFANAAPMTVAALYVVARAVERSGVLRPLLRGAVVAGEAPVRGLLRLLVPSAAASAFLNNTPILAVLMPGILRASEAQRVPPSRTLMPLSFAVVLGGVATTLGTSTNLVVSGLLDAAGGEPLGVFEISRVGAPLAALGVALLAWTAPRLLPDRDSPRSRLAAAEREFVVRMLVDPRGPLVGRTVEAARLRSLERVFLAQIERAGEPLAPATPETVLQAGDHLLFVGEARDVAELRAHAGLVSAEHSHLLGLDGNAHGLVEVVLGPASPLLGRTPKEVGFRARYGAAIVGIHREGAPVAAKLGAVKLRLGDTLLLLADEGFSARWSDRPDFVVVADDDATPVRPRGV
;
A
#
# COMPACT_ATOMS: atom_id res chain seq x y z
N MET A 1 9.30 -10.54 -49.14
CA MET A 1 10.04 -9.93 -48.02
C MET A 1 11.48 -10.39 -48.08
N THR A 2 12.47 -9.52 -47.89
CA THR A 2 13.90 -9.88 -47.93
C THR A 2 14.29 -10.72 -46.70
N ALA A 3 15.39 -11.48 -46.77
CA ALA A 3 15.92 -12.25 -45.63
C ALA A 3 16.21 -11.35 -44.41
N ALA A 4 16.69 -10.13 -44.67
CA ALA A 4 16.85 -9.09 -43.64
C ALA A 4 15.53 -8.72 -42.96
N ALA A 5 14.43 -8.59 -43.71
CA ALA A 5 13.10 -8.28 -43.14
C ALA A 5 12.60 -9.41 -42.21
N TRP A 6 12.81 -10.67 -42.57
CA TRP A 6 12.46 -11.79 -41.69
C TRP A 6 13.32 -11.83 -40.42
N ALA A 7 14.63 -11.64 -40.56
CA ALA A 7 15.53 -11.56 -39.41
C ALA A 7 15.13 -10.44 -38.45
N THR A 8 14.84 -9.24 -38.96
CA THR A 8 14.36 -8.11 -38.15
C THR A 8 13.05 -8.45 -37.43
N SER A 9 12.06 -8.99 -38.13
CA SER A 9 10.78 -9.37 -37.52
C SER A 9 10.94 -10.40 -36.41
N CYS A 10 11.77 -11.43 -36.62
CA CYS A 10 12.04 -12.45 -35.60
C CYS A 10 12.69 -11.84 -34.36
N VAL A 11 13.68 -10.97 -34.52
CA VAL A 11 14.36 -10.30 -33.39
C VAL A 11 13.39 -9.40 -32.63
N VAL A 12 12.55 -8.63 -33.32
CA VAL A 12 11.54 -7.76 -32.68
C VAL A 12 10.52 -8.58 -31.90
N VAL A 13 10.01 -9.68 -32.46
CA VAL A 13 9.09 -10.58 -31.75
C VAL A 13 9.76 -11.20 -30.52
N ALA A 14 11.01 -11.65 -30.64
CA ALA A 14 11.76 -12.21 -29.53
C ALA A 14 11.99 -11.16 -28.41
N MET A 15 12.31 -9.92 -28.78
CA MET A 15 12.46 -8.80 -27.85
C MET A 15 11.17 -8.58 -27.03
N PHE A 16 10.02 -8.48 -27.69
CA PHE A 16 8.74 -8.32 -26.98
C PHE A 16 8.41 -9.54 -26.11
N ALA A 17 8.68 -10.76 -26.59
CA ALA A 17 8.47 -11.97 -25.81
C ALA A 17 9.34 -12.00 -24.53
N LEU A 18 10.60 -11.54 -24.61
CA LEU A 18 11.48 -11.41 -23.45
C LEU A 18 10.96 -10.38 -22.44
N MET A 19 10.42 -9.25 -22.93
CA MET A 19 9.82 -8.23 -22.06
C MET A 19 8.58 -8.75 -21.34
N VAL A 20 7.69 -9.48 -22.04
CA VAL A 20 6.51 -10.12 -21.44
C VAL A 20 6.91 -11.15 -20.37
N ARG A 21 8.05 -11.82 -20.53
CA ARG A 21 8.61 -12.76 -19.56
C ARG A 21 9.31 -12.09 -18.37
N GLY A 22 9.34 -10.75 -18.30
CA GLY A 22 9.90 -9.99 -17.18
C GLY A 22 11.36 -9.56 -17.37
N THR A 23 11.93 -9.72 -18.56
CA THR A 23 13.26 -9.14 -18.86
C THR A 23 13.16 -7.62 -18.88
N SER A 24 14.17 -6.91 -18.35
CA SER A 24 14.14 -5.45 -18.35
C SER A 24 14.06 -4.90 -19.79
N PRO A 25 13.27 -3.84 -20.04
CA PRO A 25 13.15 -3.24 -21.38
C PRO A 25 14.52 -2.85 -21.97
N ALA A 26 15.42 -2.32 -21.15
CA ALA A 26 16.75 -1.91 -21.58
C ALA A 26 17.58 -3.09 -22.08
N ILE A 27 17.60 -4.21 -21.34
CA ILE A 27 18.33 -5.42 -21.75
C ILE A 27 17.72 -6.00 -23.04
N ALA A 28 16.40 -6.05 -23.13
CA ALA A 28 15.71 -6.58 -24.30
C ALA A 28 16.04 -5.76 -25.57
N VAL A 29 15.99 -4.42 -25.49
CA VAL A 29 16.28 -3.53 -26.62
C VAL A 29 17.76 -3.58 -27.03
N VAL A 30 18.68 -3.54 -26.06
CA VAL A 30 20.13 -3.64 -26.37
C VAL A 30 20.46 -5.02 -26.94
N GLY A 31 19.91 -6.09 -26.38
CA GLY A 31 20.08 -7.45 -26.92
C GLY A 31 19.56 -7.58 -28.34
N ALA A 32 18.41 -6.98 -28.65
CA ALA A 32 17.87 -6.92 -30.00
C ALA A 32 18.81 -6.17 -30.97
N LEU A 33 19.36 -5.03 -30.55
CA LEU A 33 20.32 -4.27 -31.36
C LEU A 33 21.60 -5.08 -31.63
N VAL A 34 22.15 -5.73 -30.61
CA VAL A 34 23.35 -6.60 -30.75
C VAL A 34 23.06 -7.78 -31.69
N ALA A 35 21.87 -8.38 -31.60
CA ALA A 35 21.48 -9.46 -32.51
C ALA A 35 21.41 -8.99 -33.97
N LEU A 36 20.83 -7.81 -34.23
CA LEU A 36 20.74 -7.25 -35.58
C LEU A 36 22.10 -6.85 -36.16
N LEU A 37 23.00 -6.31 -35.33
CA LEU A 37 24.40 -6.05 -35.69
C LEU A 37 25.13 -7.35 -36.04
N SER A 38 25.01 -8.37 -35.19
CA SER A 38 25.67 -9.67 -35.37
C SER A 38 25.18 -10.40 -36.63
N LEU A 39 23.91 -10.22 -36.99
CA LEU A 39 23.31 -10.77 -38.21
C LEU A 39 23.64 -9.95 -39.47
N GLY A 40 24.36 -8.82 -39.34
CA GLY A 40 24.70 -7.93 -40.46
C GLY A 40 23.50 -7.22 -41.07
N VAL A 41 22.35 -7.18 -40.39
CA VAL A 41 21.12 -6.53 -40.85
C VAL A 41 21.22 -5.01 -40.69
N VAL A 42 21.95 -4.57 -39.67
CA VAL A 42 22.20 -3.17 -39.32
C VAL A 42 23.72 -2.98 -39.24
N ASP A 43 24.23 -1.88 -39.79
CA ASP A 43 25.65 -1.51 -39.68
C ASP A 43 25.91 -0.65 -38.43
N GLU A 44 27.18 -0.48 -38.07
CA GLU A 44 27.59 0.30 -36.90
C GLU A 44 27.00 1.72 -36.92
N ARG A 45 27.02 2.38 -38.08
CA ARG A 45 26.49 3.74 -38.23
C ARG A 45 24.99 3.80 -37.93
N ARG A 46 24.18 2.89 -38.45
CA ARG A 46 22.74 2.87 -38.16
C ARG A 46 22.44 2.45 -36.73
N ALA A 47 23.25 1.55 -36.15
CA ALA A 47 23.08 1.15 -34.76
C ALA A 47 23.31 2.32 -33.78
N PHE A 48 24.31 3.17 -34.06
CA PHE A 48 24.62 4.32 -33.22
C PHE A 48 23.86 5.60 -33.60
N ALA A 49 23.20 5.65 -34.77
CA ALA A 49 22.44 6.83 -35.22
C ALA A 49 21.35 7.27 -34.22
N GLY A 50 20.77 6.34 -33.48
CA GLY A 50 19.77 6.65 -32.44
C GLY A 50 20.32 7.51 -31.28
N PHE A 51 21.62 7.42 -30.97
CA PHE A 51 22.27 8.22 -29.94
C PHE A 51 22.56 9.66 -30.40
N ALA A 52 22.60 9.90 -31.71
CA ALA A 52 22.77 11.24 -32.26
C ALA A 52 21.46 12.06 -32.23
N ASN A 53 20.33 11.44 -31.88
CA ASN A 53 19.05 12.12 -31.74
C ASN A 53 19.06 13.05 -30.51
N ALA A 54 18.45 14.23 -30.64
CA ALA A 54 18.34 15.19 -29.53
C ALA A 54 17.39 14.72 -28.42
N ALA A 55 16.42 13.84 -28.71
CA ALA A 55 15.40 13.42 -27.76
C ALA A 55 15.97 12.72 -26.51
N PRO A 56 16.88 11.72 -26.61
CA PRO A 56 17.56 11.15 -25.44
C PRO A 56 18.26 12.20 -24.55
N MET A 57 18.92 13.19 -25.15
CA MET A 57 19.60 14.26 -24.41
C MET A 57 18.60 15.17 -23.67
N THR A 58 17.49 15.51 -24.32
CA THR A 58 16.40 16.27 -23.69
C THR A 58 15.79 15.51 -22.51
N VAL A 59 15.57 14.20 -22.65
CA VAL A 59 15.09 13.34 -21.55
C VAL A 59 16.09 13.35 -20.39
N ALA A 60 17.39 13.21 -20.66
CA ALA A 60 18.42 13.26 -19.62
C ALA A 60 18.43 14.60 -18.87
N ALA A 61 18.32 15.73 -19.59
CA ALA A 61 18.20 17.05 -18.99
C ALA A 61 16.94 17.19 -18.12
N LEU A 62 15.80 16.68 -18.60
CA LEU A 62 14.55 16.67 -17.82
C LEU A 62 14.67 15.83 -16.54
N TYR A 63 15.45 14.74 -16.53
CA TYR A 63 15.73 13.99 -15.29
C TYR A 63 16.53 14.81 -14.27
N VAL A 64 17.47 15.65 -14.72
CA VAL A 64 18.19 16.58 -13.83
C VAL A 64 17.24 17.62 -13.25
N VAL A 65 16.40 18.23 -14.09
CA VAL A 65 15.37 19.20 -13.66
C VAL A 65 14.40 18.56 -12.68
N ALA A 66 13.91 17.37 -12.98
CA ALA A 66 13.05 16.57 -12.12
C ALA A 66 13.67 16.35 -10.73
N ARG A 67 14.96 15.99 -10.66
CA ARG A 67 15.66 15.79 -9.39
C ARG A 67 15.84 17.10 -8.62
N ALA A 68 16.06 18.22 -9.31
CA ALA A 68 16.13 19.54 -8.69
C ALA A 68 14.77 19.98 -8.11
N VAL A 69 13.68 19.72 -8.83
CA VAL A 69 12.30 19.95 -8.38
C VAL A 69 11.95 19.09 -7.16
N GLU A 70 12.36 17.83 -7.17
CA GLU A 70 12.18 16.91 -6.04
C GLU A 70 12.90 17.40 -4.78
N ARG A 71 14.16 17.84 -4.92
CA ARG A 71 14.96 18.34 -3.80
C ARG A 71 14.54 19.72 -3.29
N SER A 72 14.10 20.62 -4.17
CA SER A 72 13.68 21.98 -3.78
C SER A 72 12.35 22.00 -3.04
N GLY A 73 11.54 20.94 -3.18
CA GLY A 73 10.22 20.89 -2.57
C GLY A 73 9.21 21.85 -3.19
N VAL A 74 9.47 22.35 -4.41
CA VAL A 74 8.57 23.29 -5.12
C VAL A 74 7.17 22.70 -5.37
N LEU A 75 7.04 21.36 -5.36
CA LEU A 75 5.75 20.66 -5.49
C LEU A 75 5.01 20.49 -4.15
N ARG A 76 5.65 20.75 -3.00
CA ARG A 76 5.02 20.61 -1.67
C ARG A 76 3.75 21.47 -1.49
N PRO A 77 3.65 22.71 -2.02
CA PRO A 77 2.42 23.49 -1.96
C PRO A 77 1.19 22.80 -2.58
N LEU A 78 1.39 21.88 -3.54
CA LEU A 78 0.30 21.10 -4.15
C LEU A 78 -0.40 20.20 -3.12
N LEU A 79 0.30 19.79 -2.06
CA LEU A 79 -0.24 18.98 -0.97
C LEU A 79 -1.31 19.72 -0.16
N ARG A 80 -1.37 21.06 -0.23
CA ARG A 80 -2.46 21.83 0.41
C ARG A 80 -3.83 21.46 -0.17
N GLY A 81 -3.89 21.03 -1.43
CA GLY A 81 -5.10 20.51 -2.07
C GLY A 81 -5.44 19.06 -1.72
N ALA A 82 -4.53 18.32 -1.07
CA ALA A 82 -4.77 16.93 -0.65
C ALA A 82 -5.68 16.81 0.59
N VAL A 83 -6.08 17.95 1.18
CA VAL A 83 -7.10 17.99 2.23
C VAL A 83 -8.47 18.04 1.57
N VAL A 84 -9.14 16.88 1.53
CA VAL A 84 -10.49 16.71 0.96
C VAL A 84 -11.56 16.70 2.06
N ALA A 85 -11.17 16.54 3.33
CA ALA A 85 -12.08 16.52 4.47
C ALA A 85 -12.73 17.89 4.71
N GLY A 86 -14.06 17.92 4.66
CA GLY A 86 -14.89 19.10 4.95
C GLY A 86 -15.30 19.93 3.72
N GLU A 87 -14.70 19.71 2.55
CA GLU A 87 -15.14 20.34 1.28
C GLU A 87 -15.96 19.38 0.42
N ALA A 88 -16.71 19.91 -0.56
CA ALA A 88 -17.33 19.08 -1.58
C ALA A 88 -16.24 18.21 -2.25
N PRO A 89 -16.39 16.86 -2.31
CA PRO A 89 -15.33 15.95 -2.73
C PRO A 89 -14.66 16.31 -4.06
N VAL A 90 -15.44 16.83 -5.00
CA VAL A 90 -14.97 17.29 -6.32
C VAL A 90 -14.03 18.51 -6.21
N ARG A 91 -14.33 19.47 -5.34
CA ARG A 91 -13.54 20.71 -5.18
C ARG A 91 -12.17 20.42 -4.58
N GLY A 92 -12.11 19.56 -3.56
CA GLY A 92 -10.85 19.09 -2.99
C GLY A 92 -9.99 18.39 -4.03
N LEU A 93 -10.57 17.47 -4.81
CA LEU A 93 -9.87 16.82 -5.92
C LEU A 93 -9.36 17.83 -6.95
N LEU A 94 -10.17 18.77 -7.42
CA LEU A 94 -9.74 19.76 -8.42
C LEU A 94 -8.56 20.60 -7.94
N ARG A 95 -8.51 20.98 -6.66
CA ARG A 95 -7.38 21.73 -6.07
C ARG A 95 -6.07 20.94 -6.08
N LEU A 96 -6.14 19.61 -6.08
CA LEU A 96 -4.97 18.75 -6.21
C LEU A 96 -4.65 18.44 -7.69
N LEU A 97 -5.66 18.04 -8.46
CA LEU A 97 -5.50 17.52 -9.83
C LEU A 97 -5.04 18.60 -10.80
N VAL A 98 -5.66 19.78 -10.79
CA VAL A 98 -5.37 20.86 -11.75
C VAL A 98 -3.91 21.30 -11.69
N PRO A 99 -3.36 21.70 -10.52
CA PRO A 99 -1.97 22.15 -10.48
C PRO A 99 -0.97 20.99 -10.63
N SER A 100 -1.35 19.75 -10.31
CA SER A 100 -0.51 18.57 -10.56
C SER A 100 -0.43 18.24 -12.06
N ALA A 101 -1.55 18.32 -12.78
CA ALA A 101 -1.59 18.19 -14.24
C ALA A 101 -0.78 19.30 -14.91
N ALA A 102 -0.92 20.55 -14.42
CA ALA A 102 -0.13 21.68 -14.92
C ALA A 102 1.37 21.48 -14.69
N ALA A 103 1.78 20.97 -13.51
CA ALA A 103 3.18 20.63 -13.26
C ALA A 103 3.68 19.54 -14.21
N SER A 104 2.84 18.54 -14.52
CA SER A 104 3.20 17.45 -15.44
C SER A 104 3.31 17.88 -16.89
N ALA A 105 2.77 19.04 -17.26
CA ALA A 105 2.98 19.63 -18.57
C ALA A 105 4.44 20.09 -18.77
N PHE A 106 5.29 20.07 -17.74
CA PHE A 106 6.70 20.46 -17.86
C PHE A 106 7.67 19.43 -17.26
N LEU A 107 7.13 18.46 -16.54
CA LEU A 107 7.89 17.46 -15.81
C LEU A 107 7.31 16.09 -16.12
N ASN A 108 8.20 15.11 -16.23
CA ASN A 108 7.79 13.72 -16.34
C ASN A 108 6.95 13.30 -15.11
N ASN A 109 6.16 12.24 -15.25
CA ASN A 109 5.18 11.83 -14.25
C ASN A 109 5.81 11.33 -12.93
N THR A 110 6.91 10.57 -13.01
CA THR A 110 7.52 9.86 -11.88
C THR A 110 7.97 10.76 -10.71
N PRO A 111 8.71 11.86 -10.95
CA PRO A 111 9.14 12.78 -9.88
C PRO A 111 7.98 13.45 -9.16
N ILE A 112 6.91 13.81 -9.88
CA ILE A 112 5.73 14.42 -9.28
C ILE A 112 5.10 13.46 -8.27
N LEU A 113 4.86 12.21 -8.68
CA LEU A 113 4.28 11.20 -7.80
C LEU A 113 5.20 10.85 -6.63
N ALA A 114 6.51 10.76 -6.85
CA ALA A 114 7.48 10.50 -5.79
C ALA A 114 7.46 11.57 -4.68
N VAL A 115 7.30 12.85 -5.06
CA VAL A 115 7.22 13.96 -4.09
C VAL A 115 5.86 14.02 -3.39
N LEU A 116 4.77 13.81 -4.13
CA LEU A 116 3.42 14.01 -3.62
C LEU A 116 2.88 12.82 -2.84
N MET A 117 3.25 11.59 -3.20
CA MET A 117 2.70 10.36 -2.62
C MET A 117 2.86 10.30 -1.09
N PRO A 118 4.05 10.57 -0.48
CA PRO A 118 4.19 10.51 0.97
C PRO A 118 3.30 11.52 1.71
N GLY A 119 3.14 12.72 1.14
CA GLY A 119 2.29 13.76 1.71
C GLY A 119 0.80 13.42 1.62
N ILE A 120 0.39 12.81 0.50
CA ILE A 120 -1.00 12.35 0.30
C ILE A 120 -1.31 11.18 1.23
N LEU A 121 -0.40 10.21 1.40
CA LEU A 121 -0.59 9.11 2.34
C LEU A 121 -0.85 9.62 3.76
N ARG A 122 -0.03 10.56 4.24
CA ARG A 122 -0.22 11.19 5.57
C ARG A 122 -1.53 11.98 5.66
N ALA A 123 -1.90 12.71 4.61
CA ALA A 123 -3.14 13.49 4.59
C ALA A 123 -4.38 12.58 4.59
N SER A 124 -4.33 11.48 3.82
CA SER A 124 -5.36 10.44 3.76
C SER A 124 -5.54 9.76 5.12
N GLU A 125 -4.44 9.46 5.83
CA GLU A 125 -4.48 8.93 7.19
C GLU A 125 -5.15 9.89 8.18
N ALA A 126 -4.69 11.15 8.22
CA ALA A 126 -5.24 12.16 9.12
C ALA A 126 -6.74 12.41 8.92
N GLN A 127 -7.23 12.24 7.69
CA GLN A 127 -8.62 12.46 7.31
C GLN A 127 -9.47 11.18 7.27
N ARG A 128 -8.86 10.01 7.54
CA ARG A 128 -9.49 8.69 7.41
C ARG A 128 -10.14 8.45 6.04
N VAL A 129 -9.50 8.91 4.98
CA VAL A 129 -9.93 8.70 3.59
C VAL A 129 -9.02 7.66 2.94
N PRO A 130 -9.56 6.63 2.24
CA PRO A 130 -8.75 5.68 1.50
C PRO A 130 -7.76 6.36 0.54
N PRO A 131 -6.44 6.08 0.62
CA PRO A 131 -5.43 6.72 -0.24
C PRO A 131 -5.70 6.54 -1.74
N SER A 132 -6.34 5.43 -2.13
CA SER A 132 -6.73 5.14 -3.51
C SER A 132 -7.63 6.21 -4.11
N ARG A 133 -8.52 6.83 -3.31
CA ARG A 133 -9.44 7.90 -3.75
C ARG A 133 -8.72 9.18 -4.17
N THR A 134 -7.48 9.37 -3.74
CA THR A 134 -6.69 10.57 -4.06
C THR A 134 -5.51 10.24 -4.99
N LEU A 135 -4.78 9.17 -4.71
CA LEU A 135 -3.59 8.78 -5.47
C LEU A 135 -3.92 8.32 -6.90
N MET A 136 -5.01 7.57 -7.09
CA MET A 136 -5.38 7.09 -8.43
C MET A 136 -5.80 8.25 -9.36
N PRO A 137 -6.72 9.15 -8.96
CA PRO A 137 -7.04 10.33 -9.76
C PRO A 137 -5.83 11.23 -10.02
N LEU A 138 -4.95 11.40 -9.02
CA LEU A 138 -3.71 12.15 -9.20
C LEU A 138 -2.83 11.53 -10.29
N SER A 139 -2.62 10.21 -10.25
CA SER A 139 -1.81 9.51 -11.25
C SER A 139 -2.34 9.74 -12.66
N PHE A 140 -3.66 9.65 -12.86
CA PHE A 140 -4.27 9.92 -14.17
C PHE A 140 -4.21 11.40 -14.56
N ALA A 141 -4.40 12.33 -13.63
CA ALA A 141 -4.28 13.76 -13.90
C ALA A 141 -2.86 14.16 -14.31
N VAL A 142 -1.84 13.58 -13.66
CA VAL A 142 -0.43 13.77 -14.03
C VAL A 142 -0.19 13.24 -15.45
N VAL A 143 -0.62 12.00 -15.76
CA VAL A 143 -0.51 11.45 -17.13
C VAL A 143 -1.20 12.34 -18.17
N LEU A 144 -2.41 12.81 -17.90
CA LEU A 144 -3.15 13.72 -18.79
C LEU A 144 -2.43 15.05 -18.98
N GLY A 145 -1.88 15.61 -17.91
CA GLY A 145 -1.09 16.84 -17.96
C GLY A 145 0.14 16.71 -18.85
N GLY A 146 0.83 15.56 -18.81
CA GLY A 146 1.99 15.28 -19.66
C GLY A 146 1.68 15.28 -21.16
N VAL A 147 0.44 14.99 -21.57
CA VAL A 147 0.02 15.02 -22.98
C VAL A 147 -0.09 16.47 -23.51
N ALA A 148 -0.19 17.46 -22.62
CA ALA A 148 -0.39 18.84 -23.01
C ALA A 148 0.82 19.50 -23.70
N THR A 149 2.03 18.97 -23.53
CA THR A 149 3.24 19.56 -24.13
C THR A 149 4.20 18.49 -24.62
N THR A 150 5.13 18.89 -25.48
CA THR A 150 6.18 18.00 -25.98
C THR A 150 7.14 17.56 -24.86
N LEU A 151 7.33 18.39 -23.82
CA LEU A 151 8.20 18.09 -22.68
C LEU A 151 7.54 17.18 -21.64
N GLY A 152 6.21 17.17 -21.57
CA GLY A 152 5.47 16.50 -20.50
C GLY A 152 5.59 14.97 -20.51
N THR A 153 5.90 14.36 -21.67
CA THR A 153 6.16 12.92 -21.75
C THR A 153 7.34 12.58 -22.65
N SER A 154 8.06 11.52 -22.27
CA SER A 154 9.13 10.94 -23.09
C SER A 154 8.65 10.49 -24.46
N THR A 155 7.39 10.07 -24.59
CA THR A 155 6.80 9.66 -25.87
C THR A 155 6.74 10.81 -26.86
N ASN A 156 6.32 12.00 -26.43
CA ASN A 156 6.26 13.17 -27.29
C ASN A 156 7.66 13.62 -27.75
N LEU A 157 8.66 13.52 -26.87
CA LEU A 157 10.06 13.76 -27.24
C LEU A 157 10.58 12.76 -28.27
N VAL A 158 10.26 11.47 -28.12
CA VAL A 158 10.63 10.44 -29.11
C VAL A 158 9.98 10.73 -30.46
N VAL A 159 8.69 11.06 -30.49
CA VAL A 159 7.99 11.43 -31.73
C VAL A 159 8.62 12.66 -32.38
N SER A 160 8.92 13.70 -31.59
CA SER A 160 9.62 14.91 -32.07
C SER A 160 10.99 14.57 -32.68
N GLY A 161 11.76 13.72 -32.01
CA GLY A 161 13.05 13.25 -32.51
C GLY A 161 12.95 12.39 -33.77
N LEU A 162 11.89 11.59 -33.93
CA LEU A 162 11.65 10.81 -35.14
C LEU A 162 11.23 11.70 -36.32
N LEU A 163 10.48 12.76 -36.06
CA LEU A 163 10.08 13.74 -37.07
C LEU A 163 11.30 14.49 -37.62
N ASP A 164 12.19 14.93 -36.73
CA ASP A 164 13.48 15.55 -37.07
C ASP A 164 14.35 14.60 -37.91
N ALA A 165 14.48 13.34 -37.48
CA ALA A 165 15.24 12.32 -38.22
C ALA A 165 14.67 11.99 -39.61
N ALA A 166 13.38 12.21 -39.82
CA ALA A 166 12.72 12.06 -41.12
C ALA A 166 12.84 13.30 -42.03
N GLY A 167 13.53 14.36 -41.57
CA GLY A 167 13.69 15.62 -42.28
C GLY A 167 12.52 16.59 -42.11
N GLY A 168 11.61 16.32 -41.17
CA GLY A 168 10.57 17.26 -40.73
C GLY A 168 11.09 18.22 -39.66
N GLU A 169 10.33 19.28 -39.37
CA GLU A 169 10.66 20.16 -38.24
C GLU A 169 10.33 19.48 -36.90
N PRO A 170 11.21 19.58 -35.88
CA PRO A 170 10.90 19.08 -34.53
C PRO A 170 9.66 19.76 -33.95
N LEU A 171 8.89 19.01 -33.15
CA LEU A 171 7.70 19.55 -32.49
C LEU A 171 8.08 20.67 -31.51
N GLY A 172 7.45 21.83 -31.68
CA GLY A 172 7.53 22.92 -30.72
C GLY A 172 6.95 22.51 -29.36
N VAL A 173 7.44 23.12 -28.26
CA VAL A 173 7.02 22.76 -26.89
C VAL A 173 5.49 22.84 -26.71
N PHE A 174 4.87 23.87 -27.30
CA PHE A 174 3.43 24.16 -27.16
C PHE A 174 2.61 23.82 -28.40
N GLU A 175 3.22 23.20 -29.41
CA GLU A 175 2.55 22.92 -30.68
C GLU A 175 1.37 21.98 -30.49
N ILE A 176 1.57 20.91 -29.73
CA ILE A 176 0.53 19.94 -29.40
C ILE A 176 -0.44 20.46 -28.33
N SER A 177 -0.14 21.57 -27.64
CA SER A 177 -0.97 22.09 -26.53
C SER A 177 -2.36 22.52 -26.98
N ARG A 178 -2.54 22.91 -28.25
CA ARG A 178 -3.85 23.25 -28.81
C ARG A 178 -4.84 22.08 -28.74
N VAL A 179 -4.34 20.85 -28.77
CA VAL A 179 -5.14 19.62 -28.65
C VAL A 179 -5.00 19.02 -27.25
N GLY A 180 -3.78 18.95 -26.74
CA GLY A 180 -3.47 18.32 -25.46
C GLY A 180 -4.05 19.06 -24.25
N ALA A 181 -4.03 20.40 -24.22
CA ALA A 181 -4.56 21.15 -23.08
C ALA A 181 -6.08 21.02 -22.91
N PRO A 182 -6.92 21.15 -23.98
CA PRO A 182 -8.35 20.84 -23.88
C PRO A 182 -8.64 19.40 -23.44
N LEU A 183 -7.89 18.42 -23.96
CA LEU A 183 -8.04 17.01 -23.56
C LEU A 183 -7.69 16.79 -22.09
N ALA A 184 -6.59 17.37 -21.62
CA ALA A 184 -6.17 17.31 -20.23
C ALA A 184 -7.20 17.96 -19.31
N ALA A 185 -7.72 19.14 -19.67
CA ALA A 185 -8.75 19.83 -18.91
C ALA A 185 -10.04 19.01 -18.81
N LEU A 186 -10.51 18.46 -19.94
CA LEU A 186 -11.70 17.60 -19.99
C LEU A 186 -11.49 16.32 -19.16
N GLY A 187 -10.34 15.67 -19.29
CA GLY A 187 -10.01 14.46 -18.54
C GLY A 187 -9.91 14.72 -17.03
N VAL A 188 -9.28 15.82 -16.61
CA VAL A 188 -9.22 16.22 -15.19
C VAL A 188 -10.62 16.54 -14.65
N ALA A 189 -11.46 17.24 -15.42
CA ALA A 189 -12.84 17.51 -15.03
C ALA A 189 -13.65 16.20 -14.88
N LEU A 190 -13.51 15.28 -15.84
CA LEU A 190 -14.15 13.98 -15.81
C LEU A 190 -13.68 13.17 -14.59
N LEU A 191 -12.38 13.12 -14.32
CA LEU A 191 -11.81 12.43 -13.15
C LEU A 191 -12.34 13.03 -11.85
N ALA A 192 -12.34 14.35 -11.71
CA ALA A 192 -12.84 15.00 -10.50
C ALA A 192 -14.33 14.71 -10.25
N TRP A 193 -15.12 14.58 -11.32
CA TRP A 193 -16.54 14.28 -11.24
C TRP A 193 -16.84 12.78 -11.02
N THR A 194 -16.10 11.90 -11.68
CA THR A 194 -16.35 10.45 -11.68
C THR A 194 -15.66 9.71 -10.54
N ALA A 195 -14.45 10.12 -10.15
CA ALA A 195 -13.66 9.44 -9.13
C ALA A 195 -14.39 9.27 -7.79
N PRO A 196 -15.12 10.28 -7.25
CA PRO A 196 -15.87 10.11 -6.01
C PRO A 196 -17.03 9.10 -6.10
N ARG A 197 -17.48 8.74 -7.31
CA ARG A 197 -18.64 7.84 -7.54
C ARG A 197 -18.24 6.44 -7.99
N LEU A 198 -17.17 6.33 -8.79
CA LEU A 198 -16.75 5.08 -9.43
C LEU A 198 -15.60 4.38 -8.71
N LEU A 199 -14.79 5.09 -7.93
CA LEU A 199 -13.67 4.44 -7.26
C LEU A 199 -14.14 3.63 -6.06
N PRO A 200 -13.85 2.32 -6.04
CA PRO A 200 -14.23 1.48 -4.91
C PRO A 200 -13.42 1.86 -3.66
N ASP A 201 -14.07 1.68 -2.51
CA ASP A 201 -13.43 1.81 -1.22
C ASP A 201 -12.47 0.66 -1.01
N ARG A 202 -11.19 0.95 -1.22
CA ARG A 202 -10.09 0.08 -0.81
C ARG A 202 -9.61 0.62 0.52
N ASP A 203 -10.24 0.16 1.60
CA ASP A 203 -9.89 0.60 2.94
C ASP A 203 -8.39 0.44 3.20
N SER A 204 -7.80 1.51 3.72
CA SER A 204 -6.40 1.51 4.13
C SER A 204 -6.17 0.40 5.16
N PRO A 205 -4.98 -0.23 5.18
CA PRO A 205 -4.53 -1.16 6.22
C PRO A 205 -4.99 -0.72 7.63
N ARG A 206 -4.65 0.51 8.02
CA ARG A 206 -4.97 1.10 9.33
C ARG A 206 -6.46 1.37 9.62
N SER A 207 -7.26 1.70 8.61
CA SER A 207 -8.71 1.85 8.84
C SER A 207 -9.40 0.52 9.07
N ARG A 208 -8.85 -0.59 8.53
CA ARG A 208 -9.29 -1.95 8.83
C ARG A 208 -8.86 -2.40 10.23
N LEU A 209 -7.67 -2.03 10.67
CA LEU A 209 -7.20 -2.20 12.06
C LEU A 209 -8.19 -1.57 13.06
N ALA A 210 -8.48 -0.27 12.93
CA ALA A 210 -9.35 0.45 13.86
C ALA A 210 -10.83 0.01 13.81
N ALA A 211 -11.30 -0.54 12.68
CA ALA A 211 -12.62 -1.14 12.57
C ALA A 211 -12.67 -2.54 13.22
N ALA A 212 -11.64 -3.37 12.98
CA ALA A 212 -11.51 -4.68 13.57
C ALA A 212 -11.33 -4.64 15.09
N GLU A 213 -10.62 -3.64 15.63
CA GLU A 213 -10.56 -3.39 17.07
C GLU A 213 -11.94 -3.25 17.70
N ARG A 214 -12.86 -2.54 17.04
CA ARG A 214 -14.21 -2.28 17.58
C ARG A 214 -15.17 -3.44 17.41
N GLU A 215 -14.98 -4.26 16.38
CA GLU A 215 -15.87 -5.39 16.07
C GLU A 215 -15.45 -6.69 16.78
N PHE A 216 -14.16 -6.81 17.12
CA PHE A 216 -13.60 -8.05 17.66
C PHE A 216 -13.02 -7.96 19.07
N VAL A 217 -12.88 -6.79 19.70
CA VAL A 217 -12.29 -6.70 21.06
C VAL A 217 -13.37 -6.45 22.12
N VAL A 218 -13.41 -7.31 23.13
CA VAL A 218 -14.33 -7.24 24.27
C VAL A 218 -13.52 -7.13 25.55
N ARG A 219 -13.77 -6.09 26.34
CA ARG A 219 -13.09 -5.87 27.63
C ARG A 219 -13.95 -6.40 28.78
N MET A 220 -13.42 -7.34 29.55
CA MET A 220 -14.05 -7.88 30.76
C MET A 220 -13.21 -7.54 31.99
N LEU A 221 -13.85 -7.36 33.14
CA LEU A 221 -13.17 -7.15 34.40
C LEU A 221 -13.16 -8.45 35.21
N VAL A 222 -12.02 -8.79 35.82
CA VAL A 222 -11.97 -9.83 36.86
C VAL A 222 -12.64 -9.30 38.11
N ASP A 223 -13.80 -9.86 38.46
CA ASP A 223 -14.54 -9.49 39.67
C ASP A 223 -13.64 -9.65 40.91
N PRO A 224 -13.41 -8.58 41.69
CA PRO A 224 -12.65 -8.67 42.94
C PRO A 224 -13.21 -9.67 43.96
N ARG A 225 -14.50 -10.00 43.87
CA ARG A 225 -15.18 -10.99 44.73
C ARG A 225 -15.41 -12.32 44.01
N GLY A 226 -14.92 -12.46 42.78
CA GLY A 226 -15.12 -13.62 41.93
C GLY A 226 -14.12 -14.75 42.16
N PRO A 227 -14.44 -15.97 41.72
CA PRO A 227 -13.60 -17.16 41.91
C PRO A 227 -12.34 -17.20 41.02
N LEU A 228 -12.15 -16.21 40.14
CA LEU A 228 -11.04 -16.15 39.18
C LEU A 228 -9.77 -15.53 39.78
N VAL A 229 -9.89 -14.77 40.87
CA VAL A 229 -8.74 -14.14 41.55
C VAL A 229 -7.80 -15.23 42.07
N GLY A 230 -6.52 -15.11 41.74
CA GLY A 230 -5.47 -16.06 42.15
C GLY A 230 -5.37 -17.33 41.29
N ARG A 231 -6.20 -17.50 40.26
CA ARG A 231 -6.09 -18.60 39.29
C ARG A 231 -5.20 -18.21 38.12
N THR A 232 -4.52 -19.18 37.53
CA THR A 232 -3.83 -18.97 36.25
C THR A 232 -4.82 -18.90 35.10
N VAL A 233 -4.44 -18.28 33.98
CA VAL A 233 -5.26 -18.23 32.74
C VAL A 233 -5.73 -19.63 32.31
N GLU A 234 -4.86 -20.64 32.44
CA GLU A 234 -5.20 -22.03 32.14
C GLU A 234 -6.16 -22.65 33.17
N ALA A 235 -5.90 -22.47 34.47
CA ALA A 235 -6.79 -22.96 35.54
C ALA A 235 -8.17 -22.28 35.51
N ALA A 236 -8.23 -21.05 35.01
CA ALA A 236 -9.45 -20.28 34.75
C ALA A 236 -10.16 -20.70 33.44
N ARG A 237 -9.59 -21.62 32.66
CA ARG A 237 -10.14 -22.11 31.37
C ARG A 237 -10.36 -21.00 30.32
N LEU A 238 -9.69 -19.86 30.47
CA LEU A 238 -9.83 -18.73 29.54
C LEU A 238 -9.10 -18.97 28.20
N ARG A 239 -8.26 -20.00 28.11
CA ARG A 239 -7.64 -20.48 26.86
C ARG A 239 -8.45 -21.50 26.08
N SER A 240 -9.40 -22.19 26.72
CA SER A 240 -10.21 -23.23 26.10
C SER A 240 -11.50 -22.72 25.46
N LEU A 241 -11.72 -21.40 25.49
CA LEU A 241 -12.85 -20.75 24.84
C LEU A 241 -12.79 -20.99 23.32
N GLU A 242 -13.91 -21.41 22.73
CA GLU A 242 -13.93 -21.84 21.33
C GLU A 242 -14.06 -20.65 20.36
N ARG A 243 -14.80 -19.61 20.77
CA ARG A 243 -15.24 -18.52 19.90
C ARG A 243 -14.58 -17.18 20.19
N VAL A 244 -14.10 -17.01 21.41
CA VAL A 244 -13.41 -15.83 21.93
C VAL A 244 -12.08 -16.27 22.55
N PHE A 245 -11.08 -15.40 22.58
CA PHE A 245 -9.77 -15.74 23.12
C PHE A 245 -9.20 -14.60 23.96
N LEU A 246 -8.63 -14.91 25.13
CA LEU A 246 -7.95 -13.92 25.96
C LEU A 246 -6.64 -13.49 25.31
N ALA A 247 -6.62 -12.26 24.81
CA ALA A 247 -5.52 -11.74 24.03
C ALA A 247 -4.49 -11.01 24.89
N GLN A 248 -4.98 -10.24 25.85
CA GLN A 248 -4.18 -9.38 26.71
C GLN A 248 -4.82 -9.24 28.09
N ILE A 249 -3.97 -9.05 29.09
CA ILE A 249 -4.37 -8.66 30.43
C ILE A 249 -3.82 -7.25 30.66
N GLU A 250 -4.64 -6.30 31.08
CA GLU A 250 -4.21 -4.97 31.46
C GLU A 250 -4.33 -4.84 32.99
N ARG A 251 -3.19 -4.60 33.64
CA ARG A 251 -3.08 -4.50 35.09
C ARG A 251 -2.54 -3.14 35.47
N ALA A 252 -3.31 -2.37 36.23
CA ALA A 252 -2.95 -1.02 36.64
C ALA A 252 -2.53 -0.09 35.47
N GLY A 253 -3.10 -0.29 34.28
CA GLY A 253 -2.78 0.46 33.07
C GLY A 253 -1.58 -0.07 32.26
N GLU A 254 -0.89 -1.11 32.74
CA GLU A 254 0.19 -1.75 32.00
C GLU A 254 -0.30 -2.99 31.22
N PRO A 255 0.04 -3.10 29.93
CA PRO A 255 -0.34 -4.23 29.09
C PRO A 255 0.55 -5.45 29.37
N LEU A 256 -0.06 -6.59 29.68
CA LEU A 256 0.55 -7.91 29.72
C LEU A 256 0.08 -8.70 28.50
N ALA A 257 0.84 -8.60 27.41
CA ALA A 257 0.57 -9.26 26.13
C ALA A 257 1.78 -10.09 25.65
N PRO A 258 1.55 -11.27 25.04
CA PRO A 258 0.30 -12.04 25.05
C PRO A 258 0.04 -12.67 26.42
N ALA A 259 -1.23 -12.89 26.78
CA ALA A 259 -1.57 -13.61 28.00
C ALA A 259 -1.04 -15.06 27.98
N THR A 260 -0.10 -15.38 28.87
CA THR A 260 0.47 -16.74 28.97
C THR A 260 -0.41 -17.65 29.83
N PRO A 261 -0.40 -18.98 29.61
CA PRO A 261 -1.18 -19.94 30.41
C PRO A 261 -0.92 -19.84 31.92
N GLU A 262 0.31 -19.51 32.29
CA GLU A 262 0.81 -19.45 33.66
C GLU A 262 0.51 -18.10 34.34
N THR A 263 0.06 -17.10 33.58
CA THR A 263 -0.23 -15.77 34.14
C THR A 263 -1.34 -15.87 35.19
N VAL A 264 -1.07 -15.42 36.41
CA VAL A 264 -2.04 -15.41 37.53
C VAL A 264 -2.92 -14.16 37.45
N LEU A 265 -4.24 -14.36 37.45
CA LEU A 265 -5.25 -13.32 37.44
C LEU A 265 -5.37 -12.64 38.81
N GLN A 266 -5.46 -11.32 38.81
CA GLN A 266 -5.66 -10.50 40.00
C GLN A 266 -7.00 -9.79 39.98
N ALA A 267 -7.49 -9.42 41.16
CA ALA A 267 -8.70 -8.63 41.30
C ALA A 267 -8.54 -7.28 40.58
N GLY A 268 -9.50 -6.93 39.72
CA GLY A 268 -9.46 -5.68 38.95
C GLY A 268 -8.62 -5.72 37.67
N ASP A 269 -8.08 -6.89 37.28
CA ASP A 269 -7.47 -7.06 35.97
C ASP A 269 -8.53 -6.83 34.86
N HIS A 270 -8.13 -6.08 33.83
CA HIS A 270 -8.93 -5.92 32.62
C HIS A 270 -8.47 -6.94 31.58
N LEU A 271 -9.37 -7.82 31.19
CA LEU A 271 -9.13 -8.89 30.23
C LEU A 271 -9.65 -8.46 28.87
N LEU A 272 -8.76 -8.33 27.90
CA LEU A 272 -9.12 -8.10 26.50
C LEU A 272 -9.29 -9.44 25.80
N PHE A 273 -10.53 -9.72 25.41
CA PHE A 273 -10.88 -10.87 24.60
C PHE A 273 -11.01 -10.46 23.13
N VAL A 274 -10.53 -11.31 22.23
CA VAL A 274 -10.74 -11.16 20.79
C VAL A 274 -11.74 -12.21 20.29
N GLY A 275 -12.82 -11.78 19.63
CA GLY A 275 -13.87 -12.59 19.00
C GLY A 275 -15.11 -11.76 18.67
N GLU A 276 -16.10 -12.34 18.00
CA GLU A 276 -17.30 -11.59 17.58
C GLU A 276 -18.12 -11.11 18.80
N ALA A 277 -18.62 -9.87 18.77
CA ALA A 277 -19.41 -9.28 19.86
C ALA A 277 -20.67 -10.09 20.27
N ARG A 278 -21.22 -10.89 19.36
CA ARG A 278 -22.35 -11.80 19.64
C ARG A 278 -21.97 -13.00 20.53
N ASP A 279 -20.68 -13.31 20.65
CA ASP A 279 -20.15 -14.44 21.42
C ASP A 279 -19.79 -14.05 22.87
N VAL A 280 -20.04 -12.78 23.26
CA VAL A 280 -19.89 -12.26 24.62
C VAL A 280 -20.78 -13.00 25.64
N ALA A 281 -21.86 -13.62 25.19
CA ALA A 281 -22.71 -14.45 26.04
C ALA A 281 -21.93 -15.62 26.68
N GLU A 282 -20.94 -16.19 25.96
CA GLU A 282 -20.07 -17.26 26.46
C GLU A 282 -19.12 -16.76 27.56
N LEU A 283 -18.68 -15.49 27.47
CA LEU A 283 -17.86 -14.83 28.48
C LEU A 283 -18.66 -14.52 29.76
N ARG A 284 -19.91 -14.06 29.62
CA ARG A 284 -20.81 -13.80 30.76
C ARG A 284 -21.21 -15.08 31.50
N ALA A 285 -21.18 -16.24 30.83
CA ALA A 285 -21.44 -17.53 31.46
C ALA A 285 -20.30 -18.02 32.36
N HIS A 286 -19.10 -17.42 32.29
CA HIS A 286 -17.98 -17.75 33.17
C HIS A 286 -18.08 -17.01 34.50
N ALA A 287 -18.25 -17.76 35.59
CA ALA A 287 -18.35 -17.20 36.94
C ALA A 287 -17.09 -16.37 37.30
N GLY A 288 -17.28 -15.10 37.63
CA GLY A 288 -16.21 -14.17 38.05
C GLY A 288 -15.73 -13.17 37.00
N LEU A 289 -16.28 -13.20 35.77
CA LEU A 289 -16.10 -12.13 34.80
C LEU A 289 -17.30 -11.18 34.83
N VAL A 290 -17.03 -9.88 34.94
CA VAL A 290 -18.05 -8.84 34.82
C VAL A 290 -17.80 -8.09 33.52
N SER A 291 -18.86 -7.83 32.74
CA SER A 291 -18.74 -6.89 31.62
C SER A 291 -18.30 -5.55 32.21
N ALA A 292 -17.25 -4.94 31.66
CA ALA A 292 -16.77 -3.63 32.10
C ALA A 292 -17.71 -2.49 31.65
N GLU A 293 -19.02 -2.75 31.55
CA GLU A 293 -20.01 -1.92 30.87
C GLU A 293 -20.27 -0.59 31.59
N HIS A 294 -19.48 0.40 31.19
CA HIS A 294 -19.92 1.78 30.89
C HIS A 294 -19.37 2.31 29.55
N SER A 295 -18.73 1.46 28.74
CA SER A 295 -17.93 1.92 27.60
C SER A 295 -18.20 1.12 26.32
N HIS A 296 -19.46 0.96 25.92
CA HIS A 296 -19.77 0.70 24.50
C HIS A 296 -19.62 1.97 23.63
N LEU A 297 -19.29 3.13 24.23
CA LEU A 297 -19.28 4.45 23.56
C LEU A 297 -18.18 5.41 24.02
N LEU A 298 -17.01 4.90 24.42
CA LEU A 298 -15.81 5.73 24.49
C LEU A 298 -14.84 5.19 23.46
N GLY A 299 -14.59 5.98 22.42
CA GLY A 299 -13.47 5.75 21.53
C GLY A 299 -12.23 5.47 22.37
N LEU A 300 -11.52 4.42 22.01
CA LEU A 300 -10.19 4.16 22.56
C LEU A 300 -9.25 5.22 22.00
N ASP A 301 -9.35 6.43 22.53
CA ASP A 301 -8.25 7.39 22.55
C ASP A 301 -7.23 6.82 23.54
N GLY A 302 -6.42 5.85 23.08
CA GLY A 302 -5.30 5.33 23.86
C GLY A 302 -5.07 3.84 23.66
N ASN A 303 -3.99 3.52 22.96
CA ASN A 303 -3.08 2.42 23.32
C ASN A 303 -3.66 1.00 23.30
N ALA A 304 -4.27 0.59 22.18
CA ALA A 304 -4.24 -0.83 21.82
C ALA A 304 -2.83 -1.18 21.32
N HIS A 305 -1.87 -1.25 22.25
CA HIS A 305 -0.48 -1.61 21.97
C HIS A 305 -0.42 -3.03 21.39
N GLY A 306 0.39 -3.23 20.34
CA GLY A 306 0.66 -4.56 19.79
C GLY A 306 -0.15 -5.03 18.58
N LEU A 307 -0.95 -4.19 17.92
CA LEU A 307 -1.62 -4.57 16.67
C LEU A 307 -0.70 -4.39 15.44
N VAL A 308 -0.54 -5.47 14.67
CA VAL A 308 0.36 -5.54 13.51
C VAL A 308 -0.37 -6.12 12.31
N GLU A 309 -0.31 -5.44 11.16
CA GLU A 309 -0.81 -5.97 9.88
C GLU A 309 0.32 -6.60 9.07
N VAL A 310 0.09 -7.85 8.66
CA VAL A 310 1.04 -8.60 7.82
C VAL A 310 0.37 -9.16 6.57
N VAL A 311 1.13 -9.24 5.49
CA VAL A 311 0.70 -9.89 4.24
C VAL A 311 1.52 -11.15 4.01
N LEU A 312 0.84 -12.23 3.61
CA LEU A 312 1.51 -13.49 3.27
C LEU A 312 2.17 -13.40 1.89
N GLY A 313 3.50 -13.44 1.89
CA GLY A 313 4.32 -13.48 0.69
C GLY A 313 4.44 -14.88 0.07
N PRO A 314 4.98 -14.98 -1.16
CA PRO A 314 5.09 -16.24 -1.91
C PRO A 314 6.01 -17.29 -1.27
N ALA A 315 6.93 -16.87 -0.41
CA ALA A 315 7.84 -17.76 0.32
C ALA A 315 7.31 -18.15 1.72
N SER A 316 6.10 -17.74 2.10
CA SER A 316 5.59 -17.97 3.45
C SER A 316 5.32 -19.46 3.72
N PRO A 317 5.81 -20.03 4.83
CA PRO A 317 5.57 -21.43 5.19
C PRO A 317 4.13 -21.68 5.68
N LEU A 318 3.30 -20.63 5.72
CA LEU A 318 1.91 -20.66 6.16
C LEU A 318 0.94 -20.97 5.03
N LEU A 319 1.38 -20.86 3.78
CA LEU A 319 0.55 -21.06 2.60
C LEU A 319 -0.06 -22.47 2.57
N GLY A 320 -1.38 -22.54 2.36
CA GLY A 320 -2.15 -23.79 2.29
C GLY A 320 -2.47 -24.45 3.63
N ARG A 321 -1.95 -23.93 4.74
CA ARG A 321 -2.16 -24.46 6.09
C ARG A 321 -3.15 -23.59 6.88
N THR A 322 -3.75 -24.18 7.92
CA THR A 322 -4.60 -23.42 8.85
C THR A 322 -3.79 -22.89 10.04
N PRO A 323 -4.16 -21.73 10.65
CA PRO A 323 -3.47 -21.23 11.84
C PRO A 323 -3.41 -22.23 13.00
N LYS A 324 -4.41 -23.11 13.12
CA LYS A 324 -4.43 -24.20 14.10
C LYS A 324 -3.39 -25.29 13.80
N GLU A 325 -3.26 -25.71 12.54
CA GLU A 325 -2.27 -26.71 12.11
C GLU A 325 -0.82 -26.27 12.32
N VAL A 326 -0.54 -24.98 12.19
CA VAL A 326 0.82 -24.42 12.39
C VAL A 326 1.10 -24.02 13.83
N GLY A 327 0.10 -24.11 14.72
CA GLY A 327 0.22 -23.62 16.10
C GLY A 327 0.59 -22.13 16.14
N PHE A 328 -0.04 -21.32 15.29
CA PHE A 328 0.39 -19.94 14.99
C PHE A 328 0.72 -19.12 16.26
N ARG A 329 -0.15 -19.22 17.28
CA ARG A 329 0.00 -18.51 18.55
C ARG A 329 1.29 -18.84 19.28
N ALA A 330 1.61 -20.13 19.41
CA ALA A 330 2.81 -20.58 20.10
C ALA A 330 4.08 -20.30 19.28
N ARG A 331 3.99 -20.44 17.95
CA ARG A 331 5.12 -20.25 17.05
C ARG A 331 5.54 -18.78 16.93
N TYR A 332 4.57 -17.88 16.85
CA TYR A 332 4.82 -16.46 16.54
C TYR A 332 4.62 -15.52 17.72
N GLY A 333 4.09 -16.00 18.85
CA GLY A 333 3.75 -15.15 19.99
C GLY A 333 2.62 -14.15 19.70
N ALA A 334 1.84 -14.40 18.65
CA ALA A 334 0.83 -13.49 18.14
C ALA A 334 -0.50 -14.19 17.88
N ALA A 335 -1.60 -13.46 18.00
CA ALA A 335 -2.94 -13.94 17.73
C ALA A 335 -3.51 -13.31 16.47
N ILE A 336 -4.05 -14.12 15.56
CA ILE A 336 -4.80 -13.60 14.41
C ILE A 336 -6.16 -13.14 14.90
N VAL A 337 -6.44 -11.84 14.74
CA VAL A 337 -7.71 -11.21 15.10
C VAL A 337 -8.60 -10.96 13.88
N GLY A 338 -8.03 -11.01 12.68
CA GLY A 338 -8.77 -10.92 11.42
C GLY A 338 -7.99 -11.43 10.22
N ILE A 339 -8.71 -11.93 9.21
CA ILE A 339 -8.13 -12.34 7.91
C ILE A 339 -8.90 -11.62 6.81
N HIS A 340 -8.18 -10.93 5.93
CA HIS A 340 -8.75 -10.33 4.74
C HIS A 340 -8.16 -10.98 3.48
N ARG A 341 -9.02 -11.15 2.49
CA ARG A 341 -8.67 -11.67 1.17
C ARG A 341 -9.22 -10.73 0.12
N GLU A 342 -8.35 -10.26 -0.77
CA GLU A 342 -8.71 -9.34 -1.85
C GLU A 342 -9.42 -8.06 -1.34
N GLY A 343 -9.12 -7.65 -0.10
CA GLY A 343 -9.70 -6.48 0.54
C GLY A 343 -11.02 -6.72 1.28
N ALA A 344 -11.57 -7.93 1.25
CA ALA A 344 -12.78 -8.30 1.99
C ALA A 344 -12.46 -9.19 3.21
N PRO A 345 -13.19 -9.06 4.33
CA PRO A 345 -13.02 -9.93 5.49
C PRO A 345 -13.45 -11.37 5.15
N VAL A 346 -12.69 -12.35 5.63
CA VAL A 346 -13.02 -13.77 5.48
C VAL A 346 -13.95 -14.17 6.62
N ALA A 347 -15.24 -14.34 6.31
CA ALA A 347 -16.26 -14.80 7.26
C ALA A 347 -16.13 -16.32 7.50
N ALA A 348 -15.14 -16.72 8.30
CA ALA A 348 -14.94 -18.10 8.73
C ALA A 348 -14.20 -18.16 10.06
N LYS A 349 -14.27 -19.31 10.74
CA LYS A 349 -13.51 -19.54 11.98
C LYS A 349 -12.01 -19.35 11.70
N LEU A 350 -11.42 -18.27 12.19
CA LEU A 350 -10.05 -17.84 11.86
C LEU A 350 -9.01 -18.97 11.99
N GLY A 351 -9.12 -19.81 13.03
CA GLY A 351 -8.21 -20.94 13.26
C GLY A 351 -8.30 -22.08 12.22
N ALA A 352 -9.38 -22.18 11.46
CA ALA A 352 -9.64 -23.24 10.48
C ALA A 352 -9.54 -22.75 9.01
N VAL A 353 -9.29 -21.45 8.79
CA VAL A 353 -9.13 -20.90 7.44
C VAL A 353 -7.79 -21.33 6.86
N LYS A 354 -7.80 -21.91 5.65
CA LYS A 354 -6.56 -22.13 4.90
C LYS A 354 -6.03 -20.79 4.38
N LEU A 355 -4.82 -20.48 4.78
CA LEU A 355 -4.11 -19.26 4.41
C LEU A 355 -3.65 -19.33 2.95
N ARG A 356 -3.82 -18.23 2.21
CA ARG A 356 -3.47 -18.10 0.78
C ARG A 356 -2.48 -16.97 0.56
N LEU A 357 -1.82 -17.03 -0.59
CA LEU A 357 -0.93 -15.97 -1.05
C LEU A 357 -1.70 -14.65 -1.14
N GLY A 358 -1.14 -13.58 -0.58
CA GLY A 358 -1.76 -12.26 -0.58
C GLY A 358 -2.87 -12.08 0.45
N ASP A 359 -3.16 -13.07 1.29
CA ASP A 359 -4.01 -12.84 2.47
C ASP A 359 -3.33 -11.82 3.39
N THR A 360 -4.13 -10.90 3.90
CA THR A 360 -3.74 -9.93 4.92
C THR A 360 -4.22 -10.43 6.28
N LEU A 361 -3.30 -10.62 7.21
CA LEU A 361 -3.59 -11.01 8.58
C LEU A 361 -3.46 -9.79 9.47
N LEU A 362 -4.46 -9.60 10.33
CA LEU A 362 -4.38 -8.67 11.42
C LEU A 362 -3.99 -9.44 12.68
N LEU A 363 -2.88 -9.04 13.31
CA LEU A 363 -2.28 -9.72 14.44
C LEU A 363 -2.32 -8.84 15.68
N LEU A 364 -2.59 -9.43 16.84
CA LEU A 364 -2.25 -8.86 18.13
C LEU A 364 -1.00 -9.58 18.65
N ALA A 365 0.05 -8.84 18.96
CA ALA A 365 1.36 -9.33 19.34
C ALA A 365 1.99 -8.40 20.41
N ASP A 366 3.15 -8.78 20.95
CA ASP A 366 3.91 -7.97 21.89
C ASP A 366 4.75 -6.88 21.21
N GLU A 367 5.14 -5.87 22.01
CA GLU A 367 6.11 -4.84 21.62
C GLU A 367 7.41 -5.52 21.14
N GLY A 368 7.71 -5.39 19.85
CA GLY A 368 8.90 -6.01 19.21
C GLY A 368 8.60 -7.17 18.26
N PHE A 369 7.33 -7.55 18.06
CA PHE A 369 6.95 -8.52 17.03
C PHE A 369 7.49 -8.14 15.65
N SER A 370 7.25 -6.90 15.22
CA SER A 370 7.68 -6.41 13.90
C SER A 370 9.19 -6.48 13.74
N ALA A 371 9.96 -6.08 14.76
CA ALA A 371 11.42 -6.13 14.71
C ALA A 371 11.96 -7.57 14.58
N ARG A 372 11.26 -8.57 15.14
CA ARG A 372 11.66 -9.99 15.05
C ARG A 372 11.28 -10.64 13.72
N TRP A 373 10.19 -10.18 13.09
CA TRP A 373 9.58 -10.87 11.95
C TRP A 373 9.58 -10.08 10.64
N SER A 374 9.98 -8.79 10.63
CA SER A 374 10.05 -7.94 9.42
C SER A 374 10.99 -8.48 8.34
N ASP A 375 12.09 -9.09 8.76
CA ASP A 375 13.17 -9.53 7.86
C ASP A 375 13.05 -11.02 7.49
N ARG A 376 11.99 -11.68 7.94
CA ARG A 376 11.72 -13.11 7.71
C ARG A 376 10.79 -13.29 6.52
N PRO A 377 10.94 -14.37 5.73
CA PRO A 377 10.07 -14.64 4.58
C PRO A 377 8.64 -15.05 4.98
N ASP A 378 8.39 -15.27 6.27
CA ASP A 378 7.09 -15.68 6.80
C ASP A 378 6.01 -14.64 6.53
N PHE A 379 6.34 -13.35 6.59
CA PHE A 379 5.41 -12.22 6.49
C PHE A 379 6.06 -11.01 5.84
N VAL A 380 5.25 -10.15 5.23
CA VAL A 380 5.61 -8.76 4.92
C VAL A 380 4.83 -7.87 5.87
N VAL A 381 5.51 -7.18 6.80
CA VAL A 381 4.86 -6.24 7.73
C VAL A 381 4.45 -4.98 6.94
N VAL A 382 3.16 -4.63 6.98
CA VAL A 382 2.59 -3.52 6.21
C VAL A 382 2.33 -2.30 7.07
N ALA A 383 1.85 -2.51 8.30
CA ALA A 383 1.60 -1.46 9.27
C ALA A 383 1.85 -2.00 10.68
N ASP A 384 2.44 -1.14 11.51
CA ASP A 384 2.73 -1.40 12.91
C ASP A 384 2.43 -0.10 13.67
N ASP A 385 1.55 -0.17 14.67
CA ASP A 385 1.20 0.98 15.48
C ASP A 385 2.26 1.30 16.54
N ASP A 386 3.17 0.36 16.84
CA ASP A 386 4.34 0.56 17.71
C ASP A 386 5.60 1.01 16.94
N ALA A 387 5.54 1.07 15.60
CA ALA A 387 6.66 1.54 14.80
C ALA A 387 6.92 3.02 15.03
N THR A 388 7.83 3.31 15.96
CA THR A 388 8.52 4.60 16.01
C THR A 388 9.10 4.85 14.61
N PRO A 389 8.87 6.03 13.99
CA PRO A 389 9.34 6.28 12.64
C PRO A 389 10.85 6.01 12.59
N VAL A 390 11.25 5.02 11.78
CA VAL A 390 12.65 4.70 11.54
C VAL A 390 13.31 5.98 11.05
N ARG A 391 14.07 6.64 11.93
CA ARG A 391 14.91 7.76 11.53
C ARG A 391 15.86 7.22 10.46
N PRO A 392 15.96 7.85 9.28
CA PRO A 392 17.02 7.49 8.35
C PRO A 392 18.34 7.65 9.09
N ARG A 393 19.08 6.56 9.24
CA ARG A 393 20.47 6.62 9.72
C ARG A 393 21.19 7.52 8.73
N GLY A 394 21.71 8.63 9.25
CA GLY A 394 22.49 9.57 8.47
C GLY A 394 23.64 8.84 7.79
N VAL A 395 23.74 9.06 6.48
CA VAL A 395 24.97 8.98 5.71
C VAL A 395 25.18 10.36 5.13
#